data_AF-A0AAW9KFF2-F1
#
_entry.id   AF-A0AAW9KFF2-F1
#
_cell.length_a   1.000
_cell.length_b   1.000
_cell.length_c   1.000
_cell.angle_alpha   90.00
_cell.angle_beta   90.00
_cell.angle_gamma   90.00
#
_symmetry.space_group_name_H-M   'P 1'
#
loop_
_entity.id
_entity.type
_entity.pdbx_description
1 polymer ?
#
loop_
_entity_poly.entity_id
_entity_poly.type
_entity_poly.pdbx_seq_one_letter_code
_entity_poly.pdbx_strand_id
1 'polypeptide(L)'
;MALSQTEKRSLILGALFHDMGKLEVPKHILQKQGKLDAEEWMIVKKHVEWGKEIVSAIGKYSELLPLIELHHERMDGKGYPHGLKGEEIPKIVRMLSVIDSFDAMTTERPYQTTKT
;
A
#
# COMPACT_ATOMS: atom_id res chain seq x y z
N MET A 1 -0.53 20.24 -12.27
CA MET A 1 0.87 20.60 -11.89
C MET A 1 1.76 19.39 -12.10
N ALA A 2 2.89 19.57 -12.78
CA ALA A 2 3.88 18.52 -12.98
C ALA A 2 4.60 18.19 -11.65
N LEU A 3 4.99 16.93 -11.46
CA LEU A 3 5.82 16.51 -10.33
C LEU A 3 7.28 16.95 -10.55
N SER A 4 7.95 17.35 -9.48
CA SER A 4 9.40 17.53 -9.44
C SER A 4 10.14 16.22 -9.64
N GLN A 5 11.43 16.28 -9.96
CA GLN A 5 12.25 15.06 -10.12
C GLN A 5 12.34 14.24 -8.83
N THR A 6 12.37 14.90 -7.67
CA THR A 6 12.37 14.26 -6.36
C THR A 6 11.05 13.55 -6.07
N GLU A 7 9.91 14.19 -6.36
CA GLU A 7 8.60 13.55 -6.22
C GLU A 7 8.44 12.36 -7.16
N LYS A 8 8.90 12.46 -8.42
CA LYS A 8 8.89 11.32 -9.35
C LYS A 8 9.71 10.16 -8.81
N ARG A 9 10.92 10.43 -8.32
CA ARG A 9 11.79 9.40 -7.72
C ARG A 9 11.12 8.76 -6.51
N SER A 10 10.52 9.56 -5.64
CA SER A 10 9.81 9.07 -4.45
C SER A 10 8.62 8.20 -4.84
N LEU A 11 7.84 8.58 -5.86
CA LEU A 11 6.71 7.80 -6.34
C LEU A 11 7.16 6.47 -6.95
N ILE A 12 8.25 6.46 -7.73
CA ILE A 12 8.82 5.23 -8.30
C ILE A 12 9.29 4.28 -7.19
N LEU A 13 10.08 4.79 -6.24
CA LEU A 13 10.59 3.95 -5.14
C LEU A 13 9.46 3.51 -4.20
N GLY A 14 8.52 4.40 -3.91
CA GLY A 14 7.32 4.08 -3.14
C GLY A 14 6.49 2.99 -3.80
N ALA A 15 6.28 3.06 -5.11
CA ALA A 15 5.59 1.99 -5.85
C ALA A 15 6.30 0.64 -5.76
N LEU A 16 7.64 0.62 -5.71
CA LEU A 16 8.39 -0.62 -5.51
C LEU A 16 8.32 -1.14 -4.07
N PHE A 17 8.18 -0.25 -3.08
CA PHE A 17 8.37 -0.57 -1.66
C PHE A 17 7.06 -0.66 -0.87
N HIS A 18 5.94 -0.14 -1.40
CA HIS A 18 4.68 0.02 -0.66
C HIS A 18 4.18 -1.28 -0.02
N ASP A 19 4.43 -2.40 -0.70
CA ASP A 19 3.99 -3.74 -0.30
C ASP A 19 5.06 -4.54 0.45
N MET A 20 6.21 -3.95 0.82
CA MET A 20 7.33 -4.67 1.43
C MET A 20 6.95 -5.38 2.74
N GLY A 21 5.99 -4.83 3.50
CA GLY A 21 5.49 -5.48 4.71
C GLY A 21 4.71 -6.77 4.48
N LYS A 22 4.36 -7.13 3.24
CA LYS A 22 3.77 -8.45 2.94
C LYS A 22 4.72 -9.61 3.26
N LEU A 23 6.02 -9.33 3.43
CA LEU A 23 7.00 -10.30 3.94
C LEU A 23 6.63 -10.87 5.31
N GLU A 24 5.94 -10.08 6.14
CA GLU A 24 5.51 -10.48 7.49
C GLU A 24 4.12 -11.15 7.50
N VAL A 25 3.41 -11.14 6.36
CA VAL A 25 2.11 -11.81 6.24
C VAL A 25 2.33 -13.32 6.10
N PRO A 26 1.67 -14.17 6.92
CA PRO A 26 1.80 -15.61 6.80
C PRO A 26 1.48 -16.11 5.39
N LYS A 27 2.37 -16.95 4.84
CA LYS A 27 2.28 -17.45 3.46
C LYS A 27 0.94 -18.10 3.13
N HIS A 28 0.35 -18.85 4.07
CA HIS A 28 -0.94 -19.52 3.86
C HIS A 28 -2.11 -18.53 3.71
N ILE A 29 -2.02 -17.34 4.32
CA ILE A 29 -2.99 -16.25 4.15
C ILE A 29 -2.76 -15.57 2.80
N LEU A 30 -1.50 -15.20 2.51
CA LEU A 30 -1.15 -14.48 1.29
C LEU A 30 -1.42 -15.28 0.00
N GLN A 31 -1.34 -16.61 0.07
CA GLN A 31 -1.53 -17.53 -1.06
C GLN A 31 -2.90 -18.21 -1.08
N LYS A 32 -3.82 -17.84 -0.17
CA LYS A 32 -5.14 -18.45 -0.07
C LYS A 32 -5.91 -18.31 -1.39
N GLN A 33 -6.41 -19.44 -1.89
CA GLN A 33 -7.27 -19.51 -3.08
C GLN A 33 -8.72 -19.31 -2.62
N GLY A 34 -9.16 -18.07 -2.49
CA GLY A 34 -10.51 -17.73 -2.04
C GLY A 34 -10.56 -16.46 -1.20
N LYS A 35 -11.76 -16.15 -0.68
CA LYS A 35 -11.94 -14.97 0.16
C LYS A 35 -11.21 -15.13 1.49
N LEU A 36 -10.56 -14.05 1.91
CA LEU A 36 -10.03 -13.93 3.26
C LEU A 36 -11.19 -13.71 4.23
N ASP A 37 -11.14 -14.34 5.39
CA ASP A 37 -12.04 -14.02 6.49
C ASP A 37 -11.64 -12.70 7.19
N ALA A 38 -12.41 -12.30 8.20
CA ALA A 38 -12.18 -11.03 8.88
C ALA A 38 -10.84 -10.99 9.61
N GLU A 39 -10.39 -12.09 10.21
CA GLU A 39 -9.15 -12.16 10.97
C GLU A 39 -7.94 -12.14 10.04
N GLU A 40 -8.00 -12.94 8.97
CA GLU A 40 -7.01 -12.96 7.89
C GLU A 40 -6.87 -11.57 7.24
N TRP A 41 -8.00 -10.89 7.00
CA TRP A 41 -8.00 -9.54 6.45
C TRP A 41 -7.32 -8.54 7.40
N MET A 42 -7.57 -8.64 8.71
CA MET A 42 -6.90 -7.80 9.70
C MET A 42 -5.39 -8.05 9.73
N ILE A 43 -4.92 -9.27 9.50
CA ILE A 43 -3.49 -9.59 9.38
C ILE A 43 -2.91 -8.97 8.11
N VAL A 44 -3.57 -9.13 6.96
CA VAL A 44 -3.10 -8.55 5.69
C VAL A 44 -2.96 -7.03 5.82
N LYS A 45 -3.90 -6.32 6.45
CA LYS A 45 -3.82 -4.87 6.65
C LYS A 45 -2.55 -4.40 7.36
N LYS A 46 -1.97 -5.22 8.25
CA LYS A 46 -0.75 -4.87 9.00
C LYS A 46 0.50 -4.71 8.12
N HIS A 47 0.46 -5.14 6.86
CA HIS A 47 1.61 -4.97 5.96
C HIS A 47 2.03 -3.49 5.79
N VAL A 48 1.11 -2.54 5.97
CA VAL A 48 1.45 -1.11 5.89
C VAL A 48 2.30 -0.67 7.09
N GLU A 49 1.99 -1.19 8.28
CA GLU A 49 2.72 -0.93 9.53
C GLU A 49 4.07 -1.64 9.51
N TRP A 50 4.10 -2.93 9.17
CA TRP A 50 5.33 -3.70 9.03
C TRP A 50 6.24 -3.15 7.93
N GLY A 51 5.67 -2.72 6.79
CA GLY A 51 6.43 -2.09 5.72
C GLY A 51 7.12 -0.81 6.18
N LYS A 52 6.42 0.02 6.96
CA LYS A 52 7.01 1.21 7.58
C LYS A 52 8.13 0.85 8.56
N GLU A 53 7.93 -0.16 9.41
CA GLU A 53 8.95 -0.63 10.36
C GLU A 53 10.22 -1.12 9.64
N ILE A 54 10.06 -2.00 8.65
CA ILE A 54 11.16 -2.55 7.84
C ILE A 54 11.94 -1.43 7.16
N VAL A 55 11.24 -0.53 6.46
CA VAL A 55 11.90 0.54 5.70
C VAL A 55 12.53 1.59 6.62
N SER A 56 11.92 1.87 7.77
CA SER A 56 12.50 2.77 8.77
C SER A 56 13.81 2.21 9.33
N ALA A 57 13.93 0.89 9.49
CA ALA A 57 15.15 0.26 10.00
C ALA A 57 16.35 0.40 9.03
N ILE A 58 16.10 0.59 7.73
CA ILE A 58 17.15 0.81 6.71
C ILE A 58 17.83 2.18 6.88
N GLY A 59 17.10 3.18 7.41
CA GLY A 59 17.63 4.51 7.70
C GLY A 59 17.97 5.38 6.48
N LYS A 60 17.61 4.96 5.25
CA LYS A 60 17.94 5.69 4.00
C LYS A 60 16.73 6.15 3.17
N TYR A 61 15.50 5.84 3.60
CA TYR A 61 14.28 6.03 2.81
C TYR A 61 13.10 6.60 3.63
N SER A 62 13.40 7.48 4.59
CA SER A 62 12.37 8.07 5.46
C SER A 62 11.29 8.82 4.68
N GLU A 63 11.63 9.37 3.52
CA GLU A 63 10.71 10.07 2.62
C GLU A 63 9.66 9.14 1.98
N LEU A 64 9.91 7.83 1.97
CA LEU A 64 8.99 6.83 1.41
C LEU A 64 7.98 6.33 2.44
N LEU A 65 8.20 6.58 3.73
CA LEU A 65 7.33 6.04 4.80
C LEU A 65 5.85 6.38 4.60
N PRO A 66 5.46 7.60 4.18
CA PRO A 66 4.05 7.88 3.88
C PRO A 66 3.49 7.06 2.72
N LEU A 67 4.30 6.80 1.69
CA LEU A 67 3.92 5.98 0.53
C LEU A 67 3.72 4.51 0.90
N ILE A 68 4.35 4.04 1.98
CA ILE A 68 4.24 2.66 2.46
C ILE A 68 3.09 2.55 3.45
N GLU A 69 3.04 3.42 4.47
CA GLU A 69 2.05 3.32 5.54
C GLU A 69 0.64 3.72 5.08
N LEU A 70 0.53 4.70 4.18
CA LEU A 70 -0.75 5.37 3.91
C LEU A 70 -1.36 5.00 2.56
N HIS A 71 -0.77 4.11 1.77
CA HIS A 71 -1.25 3.84 0.40
C HIS A 71 -2.66 3.21 0.35
N HIS A 72 -3.15 2.67 1.47
CA HIS A 72 -4.52 2.20 1.63
C HIS A 72 -5.46 3.18 2.34
N GLU A 73 -5.01 4.40 2.60
CA GLU A 73 -5.90 5.49 2.98
C GLU A 73 -6.81 5.86 1.81
N ARG A 74 -8.04 6.27 2.14
CA ARG A 74 -9.08 6.52 1.14
C ARG A 74 -9.63 7.93 1.31
N MET A 75 -9.94 8.59 0.20
CA MET A 75 -10.50 9.94 0.20
C MET A 75 -11.77 10.10 1.05
N ASP A 76 -12.54 9.03 1.23
CA ASP A 76 -13.76 8.97 2.05
C ASP A 76 -13.50 8.68 3.55
N GLY A 77 -12.25 8.45 3.94
CA GLY A 77 -11.83 8.11 5.31
C GLY A 77 -12.23 6.72 5.78
N LYS A 78 -12.59 5.83 4.85
CA LYS A 78 -12.83 4.41 5.13
C LYS A 78 -11.57 3.56 4.92
N GLY A 79 -10.43 4.22 4.71
CA GLY A 79 -9.12 3.60 4.54
C GLY A 79 -8.53 3.15 5.87
N TYR A 80 -7.27 2.73 5.81
CA TYR A 80 -6.49 2.31 6.96
C TYR A 80 -5.02 2.71 6.72
N PRO A 81 -4.19 2.83 7.77
CA PRO A 81 -4.47 2.47 9.17
C PRO A 81 -5.17 3.55 10.02
N HIS A 82 -5.13 4.82 9.61
CA HIS A 82 -5.56 5.96 10.43
C HIS A 82 -6.94 6.51 10.05
N GLY A 83 -7.44 6.21 8.85
CA GLY A 83 -8.75 6.68 8.38
C GLY A 83 -8.74 8.15 7.95
N LEU A 84 -7.61 8.59 7.38
CA LEU A 84 -7.39 9.96 6.91
C LEU A 84 -8.36 10.31 5.77
N LYS A 85 -8.78 11.58 5.69
CA LYS A 85 -9.77 12.06 4.72
C LYS A 85 -9.22 13.16 3.82
N GLY A 86 -9.62 13.13 2.56
CA GLY A 86 -9.40 14.23 1.62
C GLY A 86 -7.94 14.65 1.48
N GLU A 87 -7.60 15.83 2.01
CA GLU A 87 -6.26 16.44 1.92
C GLU A 87 -5.33 16.08 3.08
N GLU A 88 -5.82 15.36 4.10
CA GLU A 88 -4.97 14.76 5.13
C GLU A 88 -4.06 13.68 4.53
N ILE A 89 -4.47 13.09 3.41
CA ILE A 89 -3.67 12.12 2.64
C ILE A 89 -2.70 12.89 1.74
N PRO A 90 -1.37 12.69 1.88
CA PRO A 90 -0.41 13.38 1.03
C PRO A 90 -0.68 13.15 -0.45
N LYS A 91 -0.50 14.20 -1.26
CA LYS A 91 -0.79 14.15 -2.71
C LYS A 91 -0.13 12.95 -3.41
N ILE A 92 1.14 12.66 -3.10
CA ILE A 92 1.88 11.56 -3.72
C ILE A 92 1.34 10.19 -3.30
N VAL A 93 0.81 10.05 -2.09
CA VAL A 93 0.14 8.84 -1.59
C VAL A 93 -1.16 8.63 -2.37
N ARG A 94 -1.97 9.68 -2.53
CA ARG A 94 -3.20 9.58 -3.36
C ARG A 94 -2.92 9.12 -4.79
N MET A 95 -1.81 9.57 -5.36
CA MET A 95 -1.39 9.12 -6.70
C MET A 95 -1.00 7.63 -6.68
N LEU A 96 -0.23 7.19 -5.70
CA LEU A 96 0.14 5.78 -5.55
C LEU A 96 -1.09 4.88 -5.33
N SER A 97 -2.06 5.29 -4.50
CA SER A 97 -3.29 4.53 -4.26
C SER A 97 -4.08 4.27 -5.55
N VAL A 98 -4.09 5.23 -6.48
CA VAL A 98 -4.71 5.04 -7.81
C VAL A 98 -3.93 4.05 -8.65
N ILE A 99 -2.60 4.12 -8.63
CA ILE A 99 -1.71 3.21 -9.36
C ILE A 99 -1.87 1.77 -8.85
N ASP A 100 -1.79 1.54 -7.53
CA ASP A 100 -1.96 0.22 -6.93
C ASP A 100 -3.38 -0.33 -7.17
N SER A 101 -4.41 0.51 -7.02
CA SER A 101 -5.78 0.07 -7.32
C SER A 101 -5.95 -0.35 -8.78
N PHE A 102 -5.32 0.36 -9.72
CA PHE A 102 -5.34 0.01 -11.13
C PHE A 102 -4.63 -1.33 -11.37
N ASP A 103 -3.41 -1.52 -10.85
CA ASP A 103 -2.69 -2.79 -10.94
C ASP A 103 -3.49 -3.95 -10.34
N ALA A 104 -4.08 -3.75 -9.15
CA ALA A 104 -4.91 -4.75 -8.49
C ALA A 104 -6.16 -5.16 -9.30
N MET A 105 -6.67 -4.28 -10.17
CA MET A 105 -7.81 -4.58 -11.03
C MET A 105 -7.38 -5.31 -12.31
N THR A 106 -6.18 -5.03 -12.82
CA THR A 106 -5.69 -5.52 -14.12
C THR A 106 -4.75 -6.73 -14.02
N THR A 107 -4.25 -7.06 -12.84
CA THR A 107 -3.29 -8.15 -12.61
C THR A 107 -3.95 -9.30 -11.85
N GLU A 108 -3.71 -10.55 -12.27
CA GLU A 108 -4.25 -11.74 -11.58
C GLU A 108 -3.64 -11.90 -10.19
N ARG A 109 -4.48 -12.10 -9.18
CA ARG A 109 -4.07 -12.39 -7.79
C ARG A 109 -4.69 -13.73 -7.35
N PRO A 110 -4.03 -14.51 -6.47
CA PRO A 110 -4.52 -15.83 -6.02
C PRO A 110 -5.97 -15.84 -5.50
N TYR A 111 -6.41 -14.72 -4.91
CA TYR A 111 -7.73 -14.57 -4.30
C TYR A 111 -8.67 -13.65 -5.11
N GLN A 112 -8.27 -13.18 -6.30
CA GLN A 112 -9.07 -12.24 -7.09
C GLN A 112 -8.90 -12.48 -8.60
N THR A 113 -10.00 -12.81 -9.26
CA THR A 113 -10.11 -12.79 -10.72
C THR A 113 -10.11 -11.33 -11.21
N THR A 114 -9.33 -11.03 -12.24
CA THR A 114 -9.24 -9.67 -12.82
C THR A 114 -10.59 -9.19 -13.32
N LYS A 115 -10.86 -7.89 -13.19
CA LYS A 115 -12.04 -7.28 -13.78
C LYS A 115 -11.70 -6.90 -15.22
N THR A 116 -12.25 -7.66 -16.18
CA THR A 116 -12.22 -7.32 -17.62
C THR A 116 -13.21 -6.23 -17.96
#